data_AF-A0A5M2PTD3-F1
#
_entry.id   AF-A0A5M2PTD3-F1
#
_cell.length_a   1.000
_cell.length_b   1.000
_cell.length_c   1.000
_cell.angle_alpha   90.00
_cell.angle_beta   90.00
_cell.angle_gamma   90.00
#
_symmetry.space_group_name_H-M   'P 1'
#
loop_
_entity.id
_entity.type
_entity.pdbx_description
1 polymer ?
#
loop_
_entity_poly.entity_id
_entity_poly.type
_entity_poly.pdbx_seq_one_letter_code
_entity_poly.pdbx_strand_id
1 'polypeptide(L)'
;MNGKLVYKLMDGKGRVLIPKEMRAATGMDYGDIVRLGMANGKVCVQKVDIIEVGDQSPEAVEAYVRAAFKTMPDDTRISLISDLTNLLQQKKEA
;
A
#
# COMPACT_ATOMS: atom_id res chain seq x y z
N MET A 1 -10.61 27.05 -9.88
CA MET A 1 -11.43 25.88 -9.48
C MET A 1 -12.13 26.20 -8.17
N ASN A 2 -13.39 26.64 -8.21
CA ASN A 2 -14.19 26.86 -7.00
C ASN A 2 -14.66 25.50 -6.47
N GLY A 3 -13.79 24.81 -5.74
CA GLY A 3 -14.12 23.54 -5.10
C GLY A 3 -15.08 23.79 -3.93
N LYS A 4 -16.35 23.40 -4.10
CA LYS A 4 -17.34 23.41 -3.03
C LYS A 4 -16.81 22.56 -1.87
N LEU A 5 -16.60 23.18 -0.70
CA LEU A 5 -16.20 22.45 0.49
C LEU A 5 -17.34 21.52 0.91
N VAL A 6 -17.04 20.22 0.99
CA VAL A 6 -17.99 19.20 1.44
C VAL A 6 -17.48 18.63 2.76
N TYR A 7 -18.27 18.79 3.81
CA TYR A 7 -17.98 18.23 5.12
C TYR A 7 -18.54 16.81 5.21
N LYS A 8 -17.72 15.87 5.69
CA LYS A 8 -18.09 14.48 5.91
C LYS A 8 -17.63 14.04 7.29
N LEU A 9 -18.46 13.23 7.93
CA LEU A 9 -18.11 12.60 9.18
C LEU A 9 -17.14 11.45 8.91
N MET A 10 -16.12 11.34 9.74
CA MET A 10 -15.27 10.16 9.81
C MET A 10 -15.96 9.13 10.70
N ASP A 11 -15.98 7.87 10.27
CA ASP A 11 -16.52 6.80 11.09
C ASP A 11 -15.51 6.30 12.13
N GLY A 12 -15.94 5.39 13.01
CA GLY A 12 -15.08 4.80 14.05
C GLY A 12 -13.92 3.95 13.54
N LYS A 13 -13.81 3.74 12.22
CA LYS A 13 -12.70 3.02 11.57
C LYS A 13 -11.79 3.95 10.76
N GLY A 14 -11.99 5.27 10.87
CA GLY A 14 -11.19 6.26 10.15
C GLY A 14 -11.58 6.43 8.68
N ARG A 15 -12.71 5.88 8.23
CA ARG A 15 -13.14 5.99 6.83
C ARG A 15 -13.90 7.29 6.62
N VAL A 16 -13.63 7.94 5.49
CA VAL A 16 -14.38 9.12 5.02
C VAL A 16 -14.91 8.87 3.62
N LEU A 17 -16.16 9.24 3.38
CA LEU A 17 -16.78 9.07 2.07
C LEU A 17 -16.33 10.17 1.11
N ILE A 18 -15.58 9.82 0.07
CA ILE A 18 -15.26 10.73 -1.05
C ILE A 18 -16.52 10.85 -1.95
N PRO A 19 -17.12 12.06 -2.09
CA PRO A 19 -18.32 12.28 -2.90
C PRO A 19 -18.13 11.83 -4.36
N LYS A 20 -19.23 11.38 -4.98
CA LYS A 20 -19.23 10.89 -6.38
C LYS A 20 -18.68 11.92 -7.37
N GLU A 21 -19.02 13.20 -7.18
CA GLU A 21 -18.55 14.30 -8.04
C GLU A 21 -17.03 14.46 -7.99
N MET A 22 -16.44 14.41 -6.79
CA MET A 22 -14.98 14.47 -6.61
C MET A 22 -14.31 13.25 -7.23
N ARG A 23 -14.86 12.06 -6.99
CA ARG A 23 -14.36 10.81 -7.58
C ARG A 23 -14.37 10.85 -9.11
N ALA A 24 -15.46 11.29 -9.72
CA ALA A 24 -15.56 11.44 -11.17
C ALA A 24 -14.56 12.47 -11.71
N ALA A 25 -14.36 13.58 -11.01
CA ALA A 25 -13.40 14.61 -11.39
C ALA A 25 -11.93 14.16 -11.28
N THR A 26 -11.62 13.24 -10.36
CA THR A 26 -10.27 12.70 -10.15
C THR A 26 -10.07 11.31 -10.78
N GLY A 27 -11.06 10.80 -11.52
CA GLY A 27 -11.01 9.48 -12.16
C GLY A 27 -10.88 8.31 -11.20
N MET A 28 -11.40 8.44 -9.97
CA MET A 28 -11.38 7.42 -8.92
C MET A 28 -12.67 6.58 -8.92
N ASP A 29 -12.53 5.28 -9.13
CA ASP A 29 -13.61 4.30 -9.13
C ASP A 29 -13.39 3.18 -8.10
N TYR A 30 -14.41 2.35 -7.94
CA TYR A 30 -14.33 1.21 -7.05
C TYR A 30 -13.24 0.24 -7.52
N GLY A 31 -12.32 -0.11 -6.61
CA GLY A 31 -11.21 -1.01 -6.89
C GLY A 31 -9.90 -0.30 -7.25
N ASP A 32 -9.91 1.02 -7.44
CA ASP A 32 -8.68 1.79 -7.66
C ASP A 32 -7.77 1.83 -6.43
N ILE A 33 -6.47 1.80 -6.66
CA ILE A 33 -5.45 2.02 -5.63
C ILE A 33 -5.25 3.52 -5.46
N VAL A 34 -5.23 3.98 -4.21
CA VAL A 34 -5.02 5.39 -3.88
C VAL A 34 -3.86 5.55 -2.89
N ARG A 35 -2.98 6.51 -3.16
CA ARG A 35 -1.92 6.96 -2.28
C ARG A 35 -2.47 7.99 -1.29
N LEU A 36 -2.16 7.79 -0.01
CA LEU A 36 -2.41 8.77 1.04
C LEU A 36 -1.11 9.52 1.37
N GLY A 37 -1.18 10.84 1.40
CA GLY A 37 -0.07 11.71 1.80
C GLY A 37 -0.51 12.70 2.88
N MET A 38 0.45 13.28 3.58
CA MET A 38 0.21 14.33 4.57
C MET A 38 1.01 15.57 4.19
N ALA A 39 0.34 16.71 4.09
CA ALA A 39 0.98 18.00 3.83
C ALA A 39 0.25 19.11 4.59
N ASN A 40 0.98 19.93 5.36
CA ASN A 40 0.42 21.07 6.10
C ASN A 40 -0.81 20.71 6.96
N GLY A 41 -0.75 19.57 7.65
CA GLY A 41 -1.86 19.08 8.48
C GLY A 41 -3.09 18.59 7.71
N LYS A 42 -2.99 18.44 6.38
CA LYS A 42 -4.05 17.90 5.52
C LYS A 42 -3.66 16.52 5.01
N VAL A 43 -4.64 15.62 4.97
CA VAL A 43 -4.52 14.34 4.28
C VAL A 43 -4.86 14.55 2.81
N CYS A 44 -3.94 14.19 1.92
CA CYS A 44 -4.11 14.22 0.47
C CYS A 44 -4.31 12.80 -0.04
N VAL A 45 -5.20 12.63 -1.02
CA VAL A 45 -5.50 11.35 -1.66
C VAL A 45 -5.25 11.48 -3.15
N GLN A 46 -4.48 10.56 -3.74
CA GLN A 46 -4.15 10.57 -5.16
C GLN A 46 -4.35 9.17 -5.74
N LYS A 47 -5.01 9.05 -6.90
CA LYS A 47 -5.10 7.78 -7.63
C LYS A 47 -3.74 7.40 -8.18
N VAL A 48 -3.38 6.12 -8.05
CA VAL A 48 -2.16 5.55 -8.62
C VAL A 48 -2.50 4.30 -9.42
N ASP A 49 -1.85 4.11 -10.55
CA ASP A 49 -2.10 2.96 -11.42
C ASP A 49 -1.32 1.71 -10.98
N ILE A 50 -0.20 1.90 -10.28
CA ILE A 50 0.73 0.84 -9.82
C ILE A 50 1.36 1.32 -8.50
N ILE A 51 1.60 0.40 -7.57
CA ILE A 51 2.42 0.66 -6.38
C ILE A 51 3.83 1.03 -6.89
N GLU A 52 4.29 2.26 -6.65
CA GLU A 52 5.53 2.82 -7.21
C GLU A 52 6.70 1.83 -7.06
N VAL A 53 7.51 1.65 -8.12
CA VAL A 53 8.79 0.94 -8.04
C VAL A 53 9.66 1.72 -7.05
N GLY A 54 9.82 1.18 -5.84
CA GLY A 54 10.49 1.87 -4.73
C GLY A 54 9.59 2.15 -3.52
N ASP A 55 8.32 1.74 -3.52
CA ASP A 55 7.50 1.70 -2.31
C ASP A 55 8.08 0.67 -1.33
N GLN A 56 8.84 1.18 -0.35
CA GLN A 56 9.43 0.41 0.73
C GLN A 56 8.52 0.30 1.96
N SER A 57 7.23 0.67 1.83
CA SER A 57 6.27 0.36 2.89
C SER A 57 6.31 -1.14 3.17
N PRO A 58 6.24 -1.54 4.45
CA PRO A 58 6.37 -2.94 4.83
C PRO A 58 5.33 -3.82 4.13
N GLU A 59 4.14 -3.28 3.88
CA GLU A 59 3.05 -3.95 3.16
C GLU A 59 3.37 -4.19 1.68
N ALA A 60 3.94 -3.19 0.98
CA ALA A 60 4.33 -3.32 -0.42
C ALA A 60 5.50 -4.29 -0.60
N VAL A 61 6.49 -4.21 0.29
CA VAL A 61 7.65 -5.13 0.30
C VAL A 61 7.19 -6.57 0.56
N GLU A 62 6.33 -6.79 1.54
CA GLU A 62 5.81 -8.13 1.83
C GLU A 62 5.01 -8.70 0.64
N ALA A 63 4.13 -7.91 0.03
CA ALA A 63 3.36 -8.32 -1.13
C ALA A 63 4.26 -8.68 -2.32
N TYR A 64 5.29 -7.86 -2.57
CA TYR A 64 6.29 -8.12 -3.61
C TYR A 64 7.06 -9.41 -3.37
N VAL A 65 7.58 -9.61 -2.15
CA VAL A 65 8.34 -10.82 -1.78
C VAL A 65 7.47 -12.07 -1.92
N ARG A 66 6.21 -12.01 -1.44
CA ARG A 66 5.25 -13.12 -1.58
C ARG A 66 4.94 -13.45 -3.03
N ALA A 67 4.81 -12.44 -3.90
CA ALA A 67 4.57 -12.65 -5.32
C ALA A 67 5.79 -13.26 -6.02
N ALA A 68 6.98 -12.69 -5.77
CA ALA A 68 8.23 -13.17 -6.32
C ALA A 68 8.50 -14.64 -5.91
N PHE A 69 8.32 -14.98 -4.64
CA PHE A 69 8.54 -16.34 -4.11
C PHE A 69 7.68 -17.39 -4.81
N LYS A 70 6.43 -17.07 -5.18
CA LYS A 70 5.53 -17.99 -5.91
C LYS A 70 6.02 -18.30 -7.33
N THR A 71 6.71 -17.35 -7.96
CA THR A 71 7.21 -17.50 -9.34
C THR A 71 8.59 -18.15 -9.41
N MET A 72 9.27 -18.31 -8.28
CA MET A 72 10.60 -18.93 -8.22
C MET A 72 10.52 -20.46 -8.39
N PRO A 73 11.58 -21.10 -8.93
CA PRO A 73 11.72 -22.56 -8.93
C PRO A 73 11.78 -23.14 -7.52
N ASP A 74 11.39 -24.41 -7.36
CA ASP A 74 11.32 -25.07 -6.06
C ASP A 74 12.70 -25.12 -5.36
N ASP A 75 13.79 -25.35 -6.11
CA ASP A 75 15.16 -25.34 -5.57
C ASP A 75 15.53 -23.98 -4.97
N THR A 76 15.18 -22.89 -5.67
CA THR A 76 15.41 -21.52 -5.19
C THR A 76 14.56 -21.21 -3.96
N ARG A 77 13.31 -21.68 -3.92
CA ARG A 77 12.43 -21.52 -2.75
C ARG A 77 12.99 -22.24 -1.52
N ILE A 78 13.47 -23.48 -1.68
CA ILE A 78 14.04 -24.27 -0.59
C ILE A 78 15.32 -23.61 -0.05
N SER A 79 16.22 -23.16 -0.94
CA SER A 79 17.42 -22.42 -0.55
C SER A 79 17.09 -21.12 0.21
N LEU A 80 16.10 -20.36 -0.27
CA LEU A 80 15.68 -19.14 0.43
C LEU A 80 15.10 -19.44 1.83
N ILE A 81 14.35 -20.52 1.99
CA ILE A 81 13.81 -20.92 3.30
C ILE A 81 14.94 -21.23 4.27
N SER A 82 15.98 -21.96 3.84
CA SER A 82 17.13 -22.25 4.71
C SER A 82 17.88 -20.98 5.10
N ASP A 83 18.11 -20.06 4.16
CA ASP A 83 18.82 -18.81 4.41
C ASP A 83 18.04 -17.90 5.39
N LEU A 84 16.72 -17.78 5.20
CA LEU A 84 15.84 -17.03 6.09
C LEU A 84 15.78 -17.65 7.49
N THR A 85 15.74 -18.98 7.59
CA THR A 85 15.74 -19.68 8.88
C THR A 85 17.04 -19.41 9.65
N ASN A 86 18.19 -19.48 8.97
CA ASN A 86 19.49 -19.20 9.55
C ASN A 86 19.60 -17.73 10.02
N LEU A 87 19.11 -16.78 9.22
CA LEU A 87 19.06 -15.36 9.59
C LEU A 87 18.25 -15.11 10.86
N LEU A 88 17.11 -15.80 11.02
CA LEU A 88 16.26 -15.68 12.20
C LEU A 88 16.90 -16.31 13.45
N GLN A 89 17.70 -17.36 13.29
CA GLN A 89 18.44 -17.98 14.39
C GLN A 89 19.60 -17.10 14.86
N GLN A 90 20.40 -16.54 13.94
CA GLN A 90 21.50 -15.64 14.29
C GLN A 90 21.02 -14.39 15.04
N LYS A 91 19.84 -13.88 14.71
CA LYS A 91 19.25 -12.72 15.38
C LYS A 91 18.70 -13.02 16.79
N LYS A 92 18.58 -14.30 17.18
CA LYS A 92 18.21 -14.74 18.53
C LYS A 92 19.40 -14.92 19.47
N GLU A 93 20.62 -14.98 18.92
CA GLU A 93 21.86 -15.21 19.68
C GLU A 93 22.64 -13.91 19.97
N ALA A 94 22.09 -12.75 19.58
CA ALA A 94 22.59 -11.40 19.87
C ALA A 94 21.64 -10.65 20.81
#